data_AF-A0A947Y7H1-F1
#
_entry.id   AF-A0A947Y7H1-F1
#
_cell.length_a   1.000
_cell.length_b   1.000
_cell.length_c   1.000
_cell.angle_alpha   90.00
_cell.angle_beta   90.00
_cell.angle_gamma   90.00
#
_symmetry.space_group_name_H-M   'P 1'
#
loop_
_entity.id
_entity.type
_entity.pdbx_description
1 polymer ?
#
loop_
_entity_poly.entity_id
_entity_poly.type
_entity_poly.pdbx_seq_one_letter_code
_entity_poly.pdbx_strand_id
1 'polypeptide(L)'
;MSKLMKIKDLKNYGIPSYFIKIWEKNNSPYLLPLQEDAVKNYGILDCGEEIDSRVRGNDRAKNLLVIAPTSSGKSFIGEMAAISQVIHHKKIIYLLPS
;
A
#
# COMPACT_ATOMS: atom_id res chain seq x y z
N MET A 1 8.79 13.54 17.87
CA MET A 1 8.57 13.15 16.46
C MET A 1 8.48 11.64 16.40
N SER A 2 7.34 11.11 15.94
CA SER A 2 7.23 9.67 15.66
C SER A 2 8.25 9.30 14.59
N LYS A 3 8.87 8.14 14.74
CA LYS A 3 9.80 7.59 13.75
C LYS A 3 9.00 7.27 12.49
N LEU A 4 9.27 8.00 11.39
CA LEU A 4 8.65 7.74 10.09
C LEU A 4 8.91 6.31 9.63
N MET A 5 7.89 5.67 9.08
CA MET A 5 8.00 4.32 8.52
C MET A 5 8.97 4.31 7.32
N LYS A 6 9.87 3.33 7.27
CA LYS A 6 10.79 3.17 6.14
C LYS A 6 10.13 2.31 5.05
N ILE A 7 10.44 2.57 3.79
CA ILE A 7 9.93 1.76 2.66
C ILE A 7 10.29 0.28 2.85
N LYS A 8 11.49 -0.03 3.34
CA LYS A 8 11.89 -1.42 3.66
C LYS A 8 10.98 -2.15 4.65
N ASP A 9 10.23 -1.41 5.48
CA ASP A 9 9.33 -2.00 6.47
C ASP A 9 8.07 -2.56 5.80
N LEU A 10 7.81 -2.23 4.52
CA LEU A 10 6.73 -2.81 3.71
C LEU A 10 6.91 -4.31 3.44
N LYS A 11 8.12 -4.86 3.65
CA LYS A 11 8.34 -6.31 3.64
C LYS A 11 7.47 -7.05 4.66
N ASN A 12 7.17 -6.38 5.78
CA ASN A 12 6.35 -6.94 6.86
C ASN A 12 4.86 -7.03 6.47
N TYR A 13 4.49 -6.41 5.35
CA TYR A 13 3.16 -6.44 4.74
C TYR A 13 3.12 -7.32 3.48
N GLY A 14 4.09 -8.24 3.34
CA GLY A 14 4.12 -9.20 2.23
C GLY A 14 4.72 -8.68 0.92
N ILE A 15 5.21 -7.44 0.87
CA ILE A 15 5.80 -6.90 -0.36
C ILE A 15 7.17 -7.54 -0.63
N PRO A 16 7.39 -8.16 -1.81
CA PRO A 16 8.67 -8.76 -2.15
C PRO A 16 9.82 -7.76 -2.20
N SER A 17 11.01 -8.21 -1.80
CA SER A 17 12.21 -7.37 -1.71
C SER A 17 12.63 -6.71 -3.03
N TYR A 18 12.31 -7.33 -4.17
CA TYR A 18 12.53 -6.75 -5.50
C TYR A 18 11.75 -5.43 -5.70
N PHE A 19 10.48 -5.36 -5.30
CA PHE A 19 9.69 -4.13 -5.39
C PHE A 19 10.20 -3.06 -4.43
N ILE A 20 10.57 -3.46 -3.22
CA ILE A 20 11.15 -2.56 -2.21
C ILE A 20 12.42 -1.90 -2.76
N LYS A 21 13.32 -2.66 -3.39
CA LYS A 21 14.55 -2.12 -4.00
C LYS A 21 14.27 -1.11 -5.11
N ILE A 22 13.25 -1.35 -5.93
CA ILE A 22 12.83 -0.40 -6.98
C ILE A 22 12.28 0.88 -6.35
N TRP A 23 11.42 0.76 -5.35
CA TRP A 23 10.84 1.91 -4.66
C TRP A 23 11.89 2.73 -3.91
N GLU A 24 12.85 2.10 -3.22
CA GLU A 24 13.94 2.80 -2.53
C GLU A 24 14.87 3.53 -3.51
N LYS A 25 15.02 3.06 -4.75
CA LYS A 25 15.82 3.74 -5.78
C LYS A 25 15.13 4.98 -6.33
N ASN A 26 13.81 4.91 -6.48
CA ASN A 26 13.01 5.92 -7.19
C ASN A 26 12.30 6.91 -6.25
N ASN A 27 12.15 6.58 -4.96
CA ASN A 27 11.42 7.36 -3.98
C ASN A 27 12.28 7.66 -2.74
N SER A 28 11.77 8.53 -1.87
CA SER A 28 12.31 8.74 -0.52
C SER A 28 12.37 7.41 0.25
N PRO A 29 13.41 7.13 1.05
CA PRO A 29 13.49 5.92 1.87
C PRO A 29 12.43 5.85 2.98
N TYR A 30 11.66 6.92 3.18
CA TYR A 30 10.58 7.02 4.16
C TYR A 30 9.25 7.29 3.48
N LEU A 31 8.20 6.69 4.03
CA LEU A 31 6.83 7.02 3.65
C LEU A 31 6.44 8.40 4.19
N LEU A 32 5.65 9.12 3.40
CA LEU A 32 4.97 10.32 3.86
C LEU A 32 3.88 9.93 4.88
N PRO A 33 3.49 10.82 5.80
CA PRO A 33 2.48 10.51 6.81
C PRO A 33 1.18 9.94 6.24
N LEU A 34 0.69 10.48 5.12
CA LEU A 34 -0.51 9.97 4.42
C LEU A 34 -0.32 8.54 3.88
N GLN A 35 0.87 8.21 3.40
CA GLN A 35 1.18 6.88 2.87
C GLN A 35 1.30 5.86 4.00
N GLU A 36 1.95 6.23 5.10
CA GLU A 36 2.05 5.41 6.31
C GLU A 36 0.67 5.11 6.90
N ASP A 37 -0.20 6.13 6.94
CA ASP A 37 -1.58 6.02 7.41
C ASP A 37 -2.38 5.04 6.53
N ALA A 38 -2.26 5.15 5.20
CA ALA A 38 -2.90 4.22 4.24
C ALA A 38 -2.49 2.76 4.47
N VAL A 39 -1.23 2.51 4.80
CA VAL A 39 -0.70 1.17 5.10
C VAL A 39 -1.20 0.66 6.45
N LYS A 40 -1.05 1.44 7.51
CA LYS A 40 -1.32 0.97 8.89
C LYS A 40 -2.81 0.88 9.20
N ASN A 41 -3.60 1.85 8.75
CA ASN A 41 -4.95 2.06 9.25
C ASN A 41 -6.03 1.71 8.22
N TYR A 42 -5.70 1.76 6.92
CA TYR A 42 -6.67 1.53 5.85
C TYR A 42 -6.48 0.22 5.09
N GLY A 43 -5.40 -0.53 5.35
CA GLY A 43 -5.20 -1.87 4.79
C GLY A 43 -4.96 -1.84 3.28
N ILE A 44 -4.28 -0.82 2.75
CA ILE A 44 -4.02 -0.72 1.30
C ILE A 44 -3.18 -1.88 0.75
N LEU A 45 -2.45 -2.56 1.63
CA LEU A 45 -1.66 -3.75 1.33
C LEU A 45 -2.33 -5.06 1.75
N ASP A 46 -3.50 -5.00 2.39
CA ASP A 46 -4.26 -6.17 2.82
C ASP A 46 -5.01 -6.72 1.59
N CYS A 47 -4.36 -7.61 0.86
CA CYS A 47 -5.08 -8.42 -0.12
C CYS A 47 -5.87 -9.47 0.64
N GLY A 48 -7.20 -9.41 0.54
CA GLY A 48 -8.14 -10.29 1.24
C GLY A 48 -8.00 -11.76 0.88
N GLU A 49 -6.89 -12.39 1.26
CA GLU A 49 -6.84 -13.81 1.52
C GLU A 49 -7.78 -14.09 2.68
N GLU A 50 -8.77 -14.94 2.41
CA GLU A 50 -9.65 -15.55 3.39
C GLU A 50 -8.83 -16.43 4.35
N ILE A 51 -7.99 -15.83 5.18
CA ILE A 51 -7.45 -16.51 6.35
C ILE A 51 -8.59 -16.53 7.36
N ASP A 52 -9.46 -17.53 7.18
CA ASP A 52 -10.51 -17.96 8.10
C ASP A 52 -11.37 -16.79 8.61
N SER A 53 -12.51 -16.59 7.93
CA SER A 53 -13.59 -15.64 8.32
C SER A 53 -14.12 -15.83 9.75
N ARG A 54 -13.62 -16.83 10.49
CA ARG A 54 -13.87 -17.08 11.91
C ARG A 54 -12.87 -16.44 12.87
N VAL A 55 -11.69 -16.00 12.42
CA VAL A 55 -10.64 -15.46 13.31
C VAL A 55 -10.56 -13.93 13.30
N ARG A 56 -11.01 -13.26 12.24
CA ARG A 56 -11.18 -11.80 12.22
C ARG A 56 -12.39 -11.42 11.38
N GLY A 57 -13.49 -11.06 12.05
CA GLY A 57 -14.68 -10.48 11.42
C GLY A 57 -14.35 -9.14 10.74
N ASN A 58 -13.82 -9.20 9.53
CA ASN A 58 -13.55 -8.04 8.71
C ASN A 58 -13.62 -8.43 7.24
N ASP A 59 -14.81 -8.24 6.68
CA ASP A 59 -15.08 -8.13 5.24
C ASP A 59 -14.37 -6.90 4.65
N ARG A 60 -13.04 -6.82 4.79
CA ARG A 60 -12.23 -5.67 4.39
C ARG A 60 -11.61 -5.87 3.01
N ALA A 61 -12.44 -6.20 2.02
CA ALA A 61 -12.20 -5.65 0.69
C ALA A 61 -12.53 -4.14 0.76
N LYS A 62 -11.67 -3.35 1.40
CA LYS A 62 -11.93 -1.94 1.65
C LYS A 62 -11.67 -1.12 0.40
N ASN A 63 -12.73 -0.56 -0.17
CA ASN A 63 -12.60 0.56 -1.08
C ASN A 63 -12.01 1.76 -0.33
N LEU A 64 -10.93 2.35 -0.84
CA LEU A 64 -10.26 3.50 -0.23
C LEU A 64 -10.38 4.72 -1.14
N LEU A 65 -10.90 5.83 -0.59
CA LEU A 65 -10.87 7.15 -1.22
C LEU A 65 -9.78 8.00 -0.56
N VAL A 66 -8.83 8.49 -1.35
CA VAL A 66 -7.74 9.35 -0.87
C VAL A 66 -7.88 10.75 -1.44
N ILE A 67 -8.04 11.74 -0.56
CA ILE A 67 -8.11 13.17 -0.91
C ILE A 67 -6.96 13.90 -0.20
N ALA A 68 -6.05 14.49 -0.96
CA ALA A 68 -4.94 15.27 -0.42
C ALA A 68 -4.37 16.24 -1.48
N PRO A 69 -3.65 17.31 -1.08
CA PRO A 69 -2.96 18.21 -2.01
C PRO A 69 -1.98 17.50 -2.95
N THR A 70 -1.61 18.16 -4.05
CA THR A 70 -0.53 17.68 -4.94
C THR A 70 0.77 17.53 -4.14
N SER A 71 1.61 16.58 -4.55
CA SER A 71 2.87 16.24 -3.86
C SER A 71 2.73 15.57 -2.49
N SER A 72 1.51 15.29 -1.98
CA SER A 72 1.31 14.47 -0.77
C SER A 72 1.54 12.97 -0.97
N GLY A 73 2.00 12.54 -2.15
CA GLY A 73 2.35 11.14 -2.43
C GLY A 73 1.17 10.22 -2.73
N LYS A 74 0.03 10.77 -3.17
CA LYS A 74 -1.19 10.01 -3.53
C LYS A 74 -0.95 8.96 -4.62
N SER A 75 -0.16 9.28 -5.65
CA SER A 75 0.12 8.36 -6.76
C SER A 75 0.79 7.08 -6.27
N PHE A 76 1.74 7.21 -5.33
CA PHE A 76 2.45 6.07 -4.75
C PHE A 76 1.54 5.17 -3.91
N ILE A 77 0.48 5.71 -3.27
CA ILE A 77 -0.54 4.89 -2.61
C ILE A 77 -1.25 4.00 -3.63
N GLY A 78 -1.57 4.54 -4.80
CA GLY A 78 -2.15 3.76 -5.90
C GLY A 78 -1.19 2.69 -6.44
N GLU A 79 0.10 2.99 -6.56
CA GLU A 79 1.12 2.01 -6.95
C GLU A 79 1.25 0.87 -5.93
N MET A 80 1.27 1.20 -4.63
CA MET A 80 1.29 0.22 -3.54
C MET A 80 0.06 -0.70 -3.59
N ALA A 81 -1.12 -0.13 -3.80
CA ALA A 81 -2.36 -0.88 -3.95
C ALA A 81 -2.31 -1.84 -5.15
N ALA A 82 -1.87 -1.33 -6.31
CA ALA A 82 -1.75 -2.12 -7.53
C ALA A 82 -0.76 -3.29 -7.34
N ILE A 83 0.42 -3.02 -6.78
CA ILE A 83 1.45 -4.05 -6.56
C ILE A 83 0.95 -5.09 -5.56
N SER A 84 0.27 -4.68 -4.49
CA SER A 84 -0.33 -5.62 -3.53
C SER A 84 -1.27 -6.60 -4.23
N GLN A 85 -2.12 -6.14 -5.14
CA GLN A 85 -3.00 -7.06 -5.90
C GLN A 85 -2.23 -7.97 -6.87
N VAL A 86 -1.21 -7.44 -7.55
CA VAL A 86 -0.39 -8.20 -8.51
C VAL A 86 0.38 -9.33 -7.83
N ILE A 87 0.94 -9.11 -6.64
CA ILE A 87 1.66 -10.16 -5.91
C ILE A 87 0.74 -11.31 -5.46
N HIS A 88 -0.58 -11.07 -5.39
CA HIS A 88 -1.62 -12.07 -5.13
C HIS A 88 -2.26 -12.58 -6.42
N HIS A 89 -1.59 -12.46 -7.56
CA HIS A 89 -2.04 -12.93 -8.87
C HIS A 89 -3.39 -12.37 -9.36
N LYS A 90 -3.80 -11.20 -8.86
CA LYS A 90 -5.01 -10.51 -9.30
C LYS A 90 -4.70 -9.54 -10.44
N LYS A 91 -5.70 -9.31 -11.30
CA LYS A 91 -5.63 -8.32 -12.38
C LYS A 91 -5.96 -6.93 -11.83
N ILE A 92 -5.27 -5.90 -12.31
CA ILE A 92 -5.48 -4.51 -11.91
C ILE A 92 -5.73 -3.62 -13.13
N ILE A 93 -6.54 -2.59 -12.93
CA ILE A 93 -6.72 -1.50 -13.89
C ILE A 93 -6.29 -0.23 -13.19
N TYR A 94 -5.30 0.47 -13.75
CA TYR A 94 -4.79 1.74 -13.24
C TYR A 94 -5.19 2.86 -14.20
N LEU A 95 -6.15 3.69 -13.81
CA LEU A 95 -6.69 4.76 -14.64
C LEU A 95 -6.03 6.09 -14.30
N LEU A 96 -5.53 6.76 -15.32
CA LEU A 96 -4.96 8.11 -15.24
C LEU A 96 -5.72 9.00 -16.23
N PRO A 97 -6.08 10.24 -15.85
CA PRO A 97 -6.90 11.10 -16.70
C PRO A 97 -6.17 11.52 -17.99
N SER A 98 -4.93 11.98 -17.88
CA SER A 98 -3.94 12.30 -18.95
C SER A 98 -2.93 13.27 -18.39
#